data_AF-A0A9D4IWJ5-F1
#
_entry.id   AF-A0A9D4IWJ5-F1
#
_cell.length_a   1.000
_cell.length_b   1.000
_cell.length_c   1.000
_cell.angle_alpha   90.00
_cell.angle_beta   90.00
_cell.angle_gamma   90.00
#
_symmetry.space_group_name_H-M   'P 1'
#
loop_
_entity.id
_entity.type
_entity.pdbx_description
1 polymer ?
#
loop_
_entity_poly.entity_id
_entity_poly.type
_entity_poly.pdbx_seq_one_letter_code
_entity_poly.pdbx_strand_id
1 'polypeptide(L)' 'MVRKLWKELDGTAFNVFEQFPPDVIMKRRQLVPKMKDARRLGKRAYLAYDTLYIDGTPVRA' A
#
# COMPACT_ATOMS: atom_id res chain seq x y z
N MET A 1 -13.42 9.68 2.01
CA MET A 1 -12.28 8.77 1.74
C MET A 1 -12.82 7.61 0.92
N VAL A 2 -12.29 7.41 -0.29
CA VAL A 2 -12.76 6.40 -1.26
C VAL A 2 -12.73 4.97 -0.66
N ARG A 3 -11.78 4.70 0.25
CA ARG A 3 -11.70 3.47 1.05
C ARG A 3 -12.82 3.25 2.07
N LYS A 4 -13.93 3.98 2.05
CA LYS A 4 -15.12 3.62 2.86
C LYS A 4 -16.13 2.79 2.06
N LEU A 5 -16.07 2.87 0.73
CA LEU A 5 -17.00 2.18 -0.20
C LEU A 5 -16.71 0.68 -0.37
N TRP A 6 -15.53 0.19 0.00
CA TRP A 6 -15.21 -1.25 -0.15
C TRP A 6 -16.15 -2.17 0.64
N LYS A 7 -16.78 -1.67 1.71
CA LYS A 7 -17.75 -2.44 2.49
C LYS A 7 -18.97 -2.84 1.66
N GLU A 8 -19.32 -2.03 0.66
CA GLU A 8 -20.44 -2.29 -0.26
C GLU A 8 -20.03 -3.26 -1.39
N LEU A 9 -18.74 -3.57 -1.52
CA LEU A 9 -18.21 -4.52 -2.51
C LEU A 9 -17.84 -5.88 -1.89
N ASP A 10 -18.20 -6.12 -0.63
CA ASP A 10 -17.92 -7.39 0.04
C ASP A 10 -18.61 -8.56 -0.67
N GLY A 11 -17.88 -9.66 -0.87
CA GLY A 11 -18.35 -10.81 -1.67
C GLY A 11 -18.28 -10.64 -3.20
N THR A 12 -17.82 -9.48 -3.71
CA THR A 12 -17.63 -9.28 -5.16
C THR A 12 -16.16 -9.44 -5.57
N ALA A 13 -15.91 -9.57 -6.88
CA ALA A 13 -14.55 -9.59 -7.44
C ALA A 13 -13.91 -8.18 -7.55
N PHE A 14 -14.65 -7.12 -7.19
CA PHE A 14 -14.20 -5.75 -7.37
C PHE A 14 -13.43 -5.24 -6.15
N ASN A 15 -12.43 -4.40 -6.42
CA ASN A 15 -11.60 -3.78 -5.40
C ASN A 15 -11.56 -2.27 -5.61
N VAL A 16 -11.56 -1.52 -4.51
CA VAL A 16 -11.41 -0.07 -4.53
C VAL A 16 -9.95 0.31 -4.30
N PHE A 17 -9.36 1.03 -5.24
CA PHE A 17 -8.03 1.58 -5.12
C PHE A 17 -8.09 3.11 -5.06
N GLU A 18 -7.19 3.72 -4.29
CA GLU A 18 -6.97 5.15 -4.37
C GLU A 18 -6.20 5.50 -5.65
N GLN A 19 -6.72 6.48 -6.39
CA GLN A 19 -6.01 7.09 -7.49
C GLN A 19 -4.98 8.06 -6.93
N PHE A 20 -3.72 7.83 -7.27
CA PHE A 20 -2.61 8.70 -6.86
C PHE A 20 -2.03 9.44 -8.06
N PRO A 21 -1.44 10.62 -7.86
CA PRO A 21 -0.63 11.30 -8.87
C PRO A 21 0.49 10.39 -9.43
N PRO A 22 0.96 10.61 -10.67
CA PRO A 22 1.96 9.76 -11.32
C PRO A 22 3.27 9.60 -10.52
N ASP A 23 3.75 10.66 -9.88
CA ASP A 23 4.97 10.67 -9.07
C ASP A 23 4.84 9.76 -7.83
N VAL A 24 3.68 9.76 -7.18
CA VAL A 24 3.37 8.86 -6.07
C VAL A 24 3.31 7.41 -6.54
N ILE A 25 2.70 7.15 -7.70
CA ILE A 25 2.65 5.80 -8.29
C ILE A 25 4.07 5.30 -8.57
N MET A 26 4.95 6.13 -9.13
CA MET A 26 6.34 5.78 -9.41
C MET A 26 7.10 5.40 -8.13
N LYS A 27 7.01 6.22 -7.06
CA LYS A 27 7.61 5.90 -5.77
C LYS A 27 7.07 4.58 -5.20
N ARG A 28 5.75 4.37 -5.25
CA ARG A 28 5.11 3.14 -4.78
C ARG A 28 5.63 1.91 -5.53
N ARG A 29 5.82 1.99 -6.85
CA ARG A 29 6.38 0.87 -7.64
C ARG A 29 7.77 0.45 -7.14
N GLN A 30 8.61 1.39 -6.71
CA GLN A 30 9.92 1.10 -6.14
C GLN A 30 9.85 0.49 -4.73
N LEU A 31 8.84 0.86 -3.94
CA LEU A 31 8.69 0.40 -2.55
C LEU A 31 7.93 -0.93 -2.41
N VAL A 32 7.08 -1.29 -3.38
CA VAL A 32 6.28 -2.53 -3.34
C VAL A 32 7.16 -3.80 -3.20
N PRO A 33 8.29 -3.96 -3.90
CA PRO A 33 9.19 -5.09 -3.68
C PRO A 33 9.71 -5.16 -2.24
N LYS A 34 10.24 -4.04 -1.71
CA LYS A 34 10.73 -3.94 -0.32
C LYS A 34 9.63 -4.31 0.70
N MET A 35 8.39 -3.87 0.45
CA MET A 35 7.23 -4.22 1.27
C MET A 35 6.93 -5.72 1.23
N LYS A 36 6.96 -6.35 0.05
CA LYS A 36 6.73 -7.79 -0.11
C LYS A 36 7.80 -8.61 0.61
N ASP A 37 9.06 -8.23 0.49
CA ASP A 37 10.18 -8.90 1.16
C ASP A 37 10.05 -8.80 2.69
N ALA A 38 9.73 -7.61 3.21
CA ALA A 38 9.48 -7.42 4.64
C ALA A 38 8.33 -8.29 5.17
N ARG A 39 7.23 -8.41 4.41
CA ARG A 39 6.11 -9.31 4.75
C ARG A 39 6.53 -10.78 4.71
N ARG A 40 7.37 -11.18 3.76
CA ARG A 40 7.90 -12.55 3.68
C ARG A 40 8.74 -12.89 4.92
N LEU A 41 9.40 -11.90 5.51
CA LEU A 41 10.15 -12.02 6.76
C LEU A 41 9.26 -11.90 8.03
N GLY A 42 7.93 -11.91 7.90
CA GLY A 42 7.01 -11.81 9.03
C GLY A 42 6.83 -10.41 9.62
N LYS A 43 7.39 -9.37 8.99
CA LYS A 43 7.27 -7.98 9.47
C LYS A 43 5.96 -7.34 9.06
N ARG A 44 5.47 -6.41 9.88
CA ARG A 44 4.27 -5.61 9.57
C ARG A 44 4.64 -4.49 8.62
N ALA A 45 4.53 -4.75 7.31
CA ALA A 45 4.83 -3.76 6.28
C ALA A 45 3.60 -3.24 5.51
N TYR A 46 3.46 -1.92 5.40
CA TYR A 46 2.37 -1.27 4.67
C TYR A 46 2.79 0.06 4.01
N LEU A 47 2.15 0.40 2.89
CA LEU A 47 2.34 1.67 2.20
C LEU A 47 1.23 2.65 2.58
N ALA A 48 1.60 3.83 3.07
CA ALA A 48 0.71 4.97 3.23
C ALA A 48 1.16 6.10 2.32
N TYR A 49 0.29 6.54 1.41
CA TYR A 49 0.60 7.48 0.33
C TYR A 49 1.84 7.03 -0.49
N ASP A 50 3.00 7.67 -0.32
CA ASP A 50 4.28 7.34 -0.96
C ASP A 50 5.33 6.77 0.00
N THR A 51 4.97 6.48 1.25
CA THR A 51 5.89 6.05 2.30
C THR A 51 5.64 4.59 2.70
N LEU A 52 6.72 3.80 2.76
CA LEU A 52 6.70 2.45 3.28
C LEU A 52 6.94 2.46 4.79
N TYR A 53 6.11 1.79 5.56
CA TYR A 53 6.33 1.54 6.98
C TYR A 53 6.63 0.07 7.19
N ILE A 54 7.66 -0.24 7.97
CA ILE A 54 7.98 -1.60 8.46
C ILE A 54 7.99 -1.54 9.98
N ASP A 55 7.14 -2.35 10.61
CA ASP A 55 6.96 -2.40 12.07
C ASP A 55 6.70 -1.00 12.67
N GLY A 56 5.95 -0.18 11.93
CA GLY A 56 5.62 1.19 12.30
C GLY A 56 6.70 2.24 12.00
N THR A 57 7.89 1.83 11.57
CA THR A 57 8.99 2.76 11.23
C THR A 57 8.98 3.10 9.75
N PRO A 58 9.05 4.39 9.37
CA PRO A 58 9.11 4.79 7.96
C PRO A 58 10.46 4.41 7.34
N VAL A 59 10.40 3.65 6.25
CA VAL A 59 11.54 3.34 5.39
C VAL A 59 11.55 4.36 4.27
N ARG A 60 12.53 5.27 4.33
CA ARG A 60 12.81 6.18 3.22
C ARG A 60 13.56 5.41 2.12
N ALA A 61 13.22 5.72 0.86
CA ALA A 61 13.78 5.06 -0.31
C ALA A 61 15.29 5.23 -0.38
#